data_AF-A0A7Y5W8F2-F1
#
_entry.id   AF-A0A7Y5W8F2-F1
#
_cell.length_a   1.000
_cell.length_b   1.000
_cell.length_c   1.000
_cell.angle_alpha   90.00
_cell.angle_beta   90.00
_cell.angle_gamma   90.00
#
_symmetry.space_group_name_H-M   'P 1'
#
loop_
_entity.id
_entity.type
_entity.pdbx_description
1 polymer ?
#
loop_
_entity_poly.entity_id
_entity_poly.type
_entity_poly.pdbx_seq_one_letter_code
_entity_poly.pdbx_strand_id
1 'polypeptide(L)'
;MVAECLEQTGVHSAIACREDDGPGVNTLTRSQIMLQILELNPSATPSFLMRFDDVHLSEYLEHLSIGFSPRGRGSTWVRRGLTRAIVSCESLA
;
A
#
# COMPACT_ATOMS: atom_id res chain seq x y z
N MET A 1 -5.30 52.10 -26.92
CA MET A 1 -5.72 50.78 -26.43
C MET A 1 -6.18 49.99 -27.63
N VAL A 2 -5.21 49.39 -28.35
CA VAL A 2 -5.47 48.58 -29.55
C VAL A 2 -5.38 47.10 -29.19
N ALA A 3 -6.18 46.33 -29.91
CA ALA A 3 -6.47 44.93 -29.74
C ALA A 3 -5.32 44.00 -30.18
N GLU A 4 -5.56 42.72 -29.91
CA GLU A 4 -4.97 41.51 -30.52
C GLU A 4 -3.62 41.01 -29.98
N CYS A 5 -3.66 39.83 -29.38
CA CYS A 5 -2.62 38.82 -29.54
C CYS A 5 -3.27 37.45 -29.76
N LEU A 6 -2.81 36.86 -30.86
CA LEU A 6 -3.23 35.71 -31.64
C LEU A 6 -2.99 34.38 -30.90
N GLU A 7 -3.97 33.48 -31.01
CA GLU A 7 -3.89 32.03 -31.27
C GLU A 7 -2.63 31.22 -30.83
N GLN A 8 -2.80 30.10 -30.10
CA GLN A 8 -3.00 28.74 -30.68
C GLN A 8 -2.62 27.59 -29.70
N THR A 9 -3.51 26.59 -29.64
CA THR A 9 -3.33 25.15 -29.32
C THR A 9 -2.88 24.65 -27.94
N GLY A 10 -3.60 23.64 -27.45
CA GLY A 10 -3.11 22.74 -26.40
C GLY A 10 -4.20 21.88 -25.78
N VAL A 11 -4.71 20.92 -26.56
CA VAL A 11 -5.57 19.79 -26.16
C VAL A 11 -5.51 19.42 -24.66
N HIS A 12 -6.48 19.90 -23.87
CA HIS A 12 -6.81 19.23 -22.61
C HIS A 12 -7.56 17.95 -22.95
N SER A 13 -6.75 16.91 -23.17
CA SER A 13 -7.12 15.53 -23.42
C SER A 13 -8.35 15.13 -22.62
N ALA A 14 -9.32 14.57 -23.35
CA ALA A 14 -10.62 14.13 -22.91
C ALA A 14 -10.60 13.45 -21.53
N ILE A 15 -11.42 14.01 -20.65
CA ILE A 15 -12.08 13.28 -19.57
C ILE A 15 -12.96 12.24 -20.26
N ALA A 16 -12.49 10.99 -20.31
CA ALA A 16 -13.36 9.85 -20.58
C ALA A 16 -13.71 9.23 -19.22
N CYS A 17 -14.78 9.72 -18.62
CA CYS A 17 -15.55 8.94 -17.66
C CYS A 17 -16.08 7.74 -18.44
N ARG A 18 -15.44 6.58 -18.32
CA ARG A 18 -16.05 5.32 -18.76
C ARG A 18 -16.29 4.49 -17.50
N GLU A 19 -17.53 4.64 -17.04
CA GLU A 19 -18.17 3.82 -16.03
C GLU A 19 -18.29 2.41 -16.61
N ASP A 20 -17.54 1.47 -16.05
CA ASP A 20 -17.68 0.04 -16.33
C ASP A 20 -18.69 -0.52 -15.31
N ASP A 21 -19.98 -0.52 -15.68
CA ASP A 21 -21.06 -1.12 -14.91
C ASP A 21 -21.18 -2.61 -15.29
N GLY A 22 -20.34 -3.44 -14.66
CA GLY A 22 -20.39 -4.90 -14.72
C GLY A 22 -20.76 -5.49 -13.35
N PRO A 23 -21.58 -6.55 -13.27
CA PRO A 23 -22.10 -7.03 -12.00
C PRO A 23 -20.99 -7.67 -11.14
N GLY A 24 -20.52 -6.93 -10.14
CA GLY A 24 -20.53 -7.39 -8.76
C GLY A 24 -19.57 -8.52 -8.35
N VAL A 25 -18.40 -8.63 -8.97
CA VAL A 25 -17.25 -9.27 -8.31
C VAL A 25 -16.19 -8.18 -8.13
N ASN A 26 -16.14 -7.58 -6.94
CA ASN A 26 -15.12 -6.63 -6.52
C ASN A 26 -13.74 -7.31 -6.37
N THR A 27 -13.29 -8.03 -7.39
CA THR A 27 -11.91 -8.52 -7.47
C THR A 27 -11.03 -7.34 -7.81
N LEU A 28 -10.42 -6.77 -6.79
CA LEU A 28 -9.41 -5.74 -6.89
C LEU A 28 -8.36 -6.15 -7.95
N THR A 29 -8.08 -5.27 -8.91
CA THR A 29 -7.08 -5.56 -9.94
C THR A 29 -5.68 -5.64 -9.32
N ARG A 30 -4.77 -6.41 -9.93
CA ARG A 30 -3.36 -6.52 -9.49
C ARG A 30 -2.73 -5.16 -9.19
N SER A 31 -2.86 -4.21 -10.12
CA SER A 31 -2.32 -2.86 -9.97
C SER A 31 -2.91 -2.13 -8.76
N GLN A 32 -4.21 -2.27 -8.51
CA GLN A 32 -4.85 -1.68 -7.33
C GLN A 32 -4.35 -2.33 -6.03
N ILE A 33 -4.14 -3.66 -6.01
CA ILE A 33 -3.60 -4.36 -4.85
C ILE A 33 -2.18 -3.86 -4.55
N MET A 34 -1.34 -3.75 -5.58
CA MET A 34 0.03 -3.25 -5.44
C MET A 34 0.06 -1.80 -4.94
N LEU A 35 -0.83 -0.94 -5.44
CA LEU A 35 -0.94 0.44 -4.96
C LEU A 35 -1.32 0.50 -3.47
N GLN A 36 -2.32 -0.26 -3.03
CA GLN A 36 -2.71 -0.30 -1.62
C GLN A 36 -1.60 -0.86 -0.73
N ILE A 37 -0.87 -1.89 -1.20
CA ILE A 37 0.29 -2.41 -0.49
C ILE A 37 1.37 -1.34 -0.32
N LEU A 38 1.64 -0.53 -1.36
CA LEU A 38 2.64 0.53 -1.31
C LEU A 38 2.22 1.68 -0.38
N GLU A 39 0.92 1.99 -0.30
CA GLU A 39 0.38 2.96 0.66
C GLU A 39 0.53 2.47 2.11
N LEU A 40 0.27 1.18 2.38
CA LEU A 40 0.40 0.59 3.72
C LEU A 40 1.85 0.28 4.10
N ASN A 41 2.69 -0.10 3.14
CA ASN A 41 4.09 -0.46 3.33
C ASN A 41 4.97 0.20 2.26
N PRO A 42 5.36 1.47 2.46
CA PRO A 42 6.22 2.20 1.51
C PRO A 42 7.64 1.64 1.40
N SER A 43 8.03 0.69 2.27
CA SER A 43 9.31 -0.02 2.15
C SER A 43 9.26 -1.17 1.14
N ALA A 44 8.08 -1.63 0.75
CA ALA A 44 7.94 -2.60 -0.33
C ALA A 44 8.26 -1.92 -1.67
N THR A 45 9.11 -2.55 -2.50
CA THR A 45 9.41 -2.02 -3.84
C THR A 45 8.47 -2.64 -4.87
N PRO A 46 8.10 -1.91 -5.94
CA PRO A 46 7.30 -2.48 -7.03
C PRO A 46 7.95 -3.72 -7.65
N SER A 47 9.27 -3.70 -7.80
CA SER A 47 10.07 -4.82 -8.31
C SER A 47 9.97 -6.07 -7.44
N PHE A 48 9.83 -5.91 -6.12
CA PHE A 48 9.59 -7.01 -5.20
C PHE A 48 8.17 -7.57 -5.37
N LEU A 49 7.15 -6.70 -5.41
CA LEU A 49 5.75 -7.11 -5.54
C LEU A 49 5.44 -7.79 -6.88
N MET A 50 6.15 -7.41 -7.96
CA MET A 50 5.99 -8.04 -9.28
C MET A 50 6.31 -9.54 -9.30
N ARG A 51 7.06 -10.05 -8.31
CA ARG A 51 7.46 -11.47 -8.24
C ARG A 51 6.37 -12.39 -7.72
N PHE A 52 5.28 -11.85 -7.21
CA PHE A 52 4.20 -12.61 -6.58
C PHE A 52 2.96 -12.65 -7.47
N ASP A 53 2.24 -13.77 -7.44
CA ASP A 53 0.95 -13.90 -8.12
C ASP A 53 -0.15 -13.12 -7.39
N ASP A 54 -1.29 -12.92 -8.07
CA ASP A 54 -2.38 -12.08 -7.55
C ASP A 54 -2.99 -12.60 -6.24
N VAL A 55 -3.04 -13.93 -6.06
CA VAL A 55 -3.48 -14.58 -4.82
C VAL A 55 -2.60 -14.17 -3.64
N HIS A 56 -1.27 -14.29 -3.81
CA HIS A 56 -0.30 -13.95 -2.77
C HIS A 56 -0.30 -12.45 -2.45
N LEU A 57 -0.48 -11.59 -3.46
CA LEU A 57 -0.61 -10.15 -3.24
C LEU A 57 -1.88 -9.82 -2.45
N SER A 58 -2.98 -10.53 -2.71
CA SER A 58 -4.25 -10.35 -1.99
C SER A 58 -4.14 -10.77 -0.52
N GLU A 59 -3.55 -11.95 -0.26
CA GLU A 59 -3.27 -12.43 1.10
C GLU A 59 -2.33 -11.48 1.85
N TYR A 60 -1.31 -10.96 1.16
CA TYR A 60 -0.39 -10.00 1.77
C TYR A 60 -1.08 -8.68 2.14
N LEU A 61 -1.96 -8.18 1.27
CA LEU A 61 -2.76 -7.00 1.56
C LEU A 61 -3.70 -7.22 2.75
N GLU A 62 -4.34 -8.39 2.85
CA GLU A 62 -5.16 -8.77 4.01
C GLU A 62 -4.34 -8.75 5.31
N HIS A 63 -3.16 -9.39 5.31
CA HIS A 63 -2.26 -9.37 6.47
C HIS A 63 -1.84 -7.97 6.88
N LEU A 64 -1.52 -7.09 5.92
CA LEU A 64 -1.19 -5.69 6.21
C LEU A 64 -2.38 -4.96 6.85
N SER A 65 -3.60 -5.18 6.35
CA SER A 65 -4.81 -4.54 6.89
C SER A 65 -5.08 -4.92 8.35
N ILE A 66 -4.86 -6.19 8.71
CA ILE A 66 -5.00 -6.68 10.09
C ILE A 66 -3.91 -6.09 10.99
N GLY A 67 -2.67 -6.01 10.48
CA GLY A 67 -1.52 -5.48 11.21
C GLY A 67 -1.56 -3.97 11.45
N PHE A 68 -2.23 -3.21 10.58
CA PHE A 68 -2.38 -1.75 10.69
C PHE A 68 -3.50 -1.32 11.66
N SER A 69 -4.37 -2.24 12.07
CA SER A 69 -5.36 -1.95 13.12
C SER A 69 -4.61 -1.58 14.41
N PRO A 70 -4.99 -0.48 15.10
CA PRO A 70 -4.36 -0.13 16.37
C PRO A 70 -4.46 -1.35 17.27
N ARG A 71 -3.31 -1.92 17.62
CA ARG A 71 -3.17 -2.94 18.66
C ARG A 71 -4.00 -2.47 19.84
N GLY A 72 -5.20 -3.03 20.01
CA GLY A 72 -6.23 -2.46 20.89
C GLY A 72 -5.72 -2.31 22.32
N ARG A 73 -6.46 -1.62 23.20
CA ARG A 73 -6.04 -1.38 24.60
C ARG A 73 -5.58 -2.64 25.37
N GLY A 74 -5.91 -3.85 24.91
CA GLY A 74 -5.45 -5.14 25.46
C GLY A 74 -4.24 -5.79 24.77
N SER A 75 -3.67 -5.23 23.71
CA SER A 75 -2.45 -5.74 23.05
C SER A 75 -1.19 -5.33 23.82
N THR A 76 -1.15 -5.68 25.10
CA THR A 76 0.05 -5.60 25.91
C THR A 76 0.92 -6.80 25.60
N TRP A 77 2.18 -6.57 25.24
CA TRP A 77 3.19 -7.62 25.20
C TRP A 77 3.47 -8.08 26.63
N VAL A 78 2.66 -9.01 27.14
CA VAL A 78 2.88 -9.63 28.45
C VAL A 78 3.95 -10.70 28.28
N ARG A 79 5.20 -10.33 28.59
CA ARG A 79 6.26 -11.33 28.77
C ARG A 79 5.86 -12.21 29.95
N ARG A 80 5.65 -13.50 29.70
CA ARG A 80 5.52 -14.48 30.78
C ARG A 80 6.84 -14.45 31.55
N GLY A 81 6.81 -14.16 32.86
CA GLY A 81 8.00 -13.90 33.69
C GLY A 81 9.02 -15.05 33.80
N LEU A 82 8.82 -16.15 33.06
CA LEU A 82 9.70 -17.30 32.99
C LEU A 82 10.74 -17.21 31.85
N THR A 83 10.60 -16.26 30.92
CA THR A 83 11.60 -16.08 29.85
C THR A 83 12.68 -15.11 30.31
N ARG A 84 13.92 -15.61 30.49
CA ARG A 84 15.09 -14.77 30.80
C ARG A 84 15.29 -13.69 29.74
N ALA A 85 15.63 -12.48 30.16
CA ALA A 85 16.07 -11.44 29.24
C ALA A 85 17.39 -11.84 28.58
N ILE A 86 17.51 -11.62 27.27
CA ILE A 86 18.80 -11.71 26.59
C ILE A 86 19.55 -10.42 26.92
N VAL A 87 20.66 -10.54 27.65
CA VAL A 87 21.57 -9.44 27.94
C VAL A 87 22.80 -9.65 27.09
N SER A 88 23.08 -8.73 26.16
CA SER A 88 24.36 -8.72 25.46
C SER A 88 25.41 -8.11 26.38
N CYS A 89 26.48 -8.84 26.67
CA CYS A 89 27.68 -8.24 27.23
C CYS A 89 28.52 -7.70 26.07
N GLU A 90 28.78 -6.40 26.04
CA GLU A 90 29.88 -5.88 25.23
C GLU A 90 31.20 -6.33 25.88
N SER A 91 32.01 -7.09 25.15
CA SER A 91 33.38 -7.35 25.56
C SER A 91 34.20 -6.11 25.19
N LEU A 92 34.63 -5.34 26.19
CA LEU A 92 35.64 -4.31 25.98
C LEU A 92 36.93 -5.00 25.55
N ALA A 93 37.33 -4.76 24.30
CA ALA A 93 38.61 -5.19 23.73
C ALA A 93 39.74 -4.26 24.15
#